data_AF-A0A2G8SDA9-F1
#
_entry.id   AF-A0A2G8SDA9-F1
#
_cell.length_a   1.000
_cell.length_b   1.000
_cell.length_c   1.000
_cell.angle_alpha   90.00
_cell.angle_beta   90.00
_cell.angle_gamma   90.00
#
_symmetry.space_group_name_H-M   'P 1'
#
loop_
_entity.id
_entity.type
_entity.pdbx_description
1 polymer ?
#
loop_
_entity_poly.entity_id
_entity_poly.type
_entity_poly.pdbx_seq_one_letter_code
_entity_poly.pdbx_strand_id
1 'polypeptide(L)'
;MSLAKSWFDNAFPSRARAEQLLRPDLESGLLSQHDFSLAVAFLPGYHRYLPYLHTALWGGIVGLALSRFKPRVRYPTTIVGVSALSGYGFGLFHYFRQHRKFAQQLDDRQAFLLVLENVNKRLGNQGSLFPKLEEQKMFETIMKRKQENGEVLSPDVEFFPDSDSTTDGVALSPAAYMQPPRVEDGSSARPKSTWEAIREANTQNAGRHSSWDQLRQRHERQRVSESGRVPVQQDTNSSSEIEDPRAKAQAEFDAILEAERKAARG
;
A
#
# COMPACT_ATOMS: atom_id res chain seq x y z
N MET A 1 -5.20 24.27 -10.15
CA MET A 1 -4.25 23.18 -9.80
C MET A 1 -4.98 21.86 -10.01
N SER A 2 -4.32 20.79 -10.47
CA SER A 2 -4.99 19.50 -10.61
C SER A 2 -5.47 18.99 -9.25
N LEU A 3 -6.66 18.38 -9.20
CA LEU A 3 -7.20 17.74 -7.99
C LEU A 3 -6.18 16.76 -7.38
N ALA A 4 -5.51 15.98 -8.22
CA ALA A 4 -4.47 15.05 -7.80
C ALA A 4 -3.31 15.74 -7.05
N LYS A 5 -2.82 16.90 -7.51
CA LYS A 5 -1.73 17.61 -6.81
C LYS A 5 -2.17 18.06 -5.42
N SER A 6 -3.35 18.68 -5.32
CA SER A 6 -3.89 19.13 -4.04
C SER A 6 -4.07 17.96 -3.08
N TRP A 7 -4.58 16.83 -3.57
CA TRP A 7 -4.71 15.62 -2.78
C TRP A 7 -3.36 15.10 -2.27
N PHE A 8 -2.35 14.96 -3.14
CA PHE A 8 -1.01 14.50 -2.75
C PHE A 8 -0.35 15.38 -1.69
N ASP A 9 -0.50 16.70 -1.86
CA ASP A 9 0.08 17.67 -0.93
C ASP A 9 -0.53 17.53 0.47
N ASN A 10 -1.85 17.31 0.56
CA ASN A 10 -2.58 17.15 1.82
C ASN A 10 -2.46 15.75 2.44
N ALA A 11 -2.40 14.69 1.62
CA ALA A 11 -2.35 13.31 2.10
C ALA A 11 -1.00 12.97 2.76
N PHE A 12 0.10 13.51 2.21
CA PHE A 12 1.47 13.19 2.65
C PHE A 12 2.25 14.43 3.10
N PRO A 13 1.82 15.13 4.17
CA PRO A 13 2.47 16.34 4.63
C PRO A 13 3.84 16.07 5.28
N SER A 14 4.05 14.87 5.81
CA SER A 14 5.27 14.49 6.51
C SER A 14 5.63 13.03 6.26
N ARG A 15 6.89 12.69 6.52
CA ARG A 15 7.41 11.32 6.42
C ARG A 15 6.66 10.35 7.33
N ALA A 16 6.47 10.71 8.59
CA ALA A 16 5.73 9.88 9.55
C ALA A 16 4.30 9.60 9.09
N ARG A 17 3.62 10.60 8.48
CA ARG A 17 2.28 10.41 7.93
C ARG A 17 2.27 9.48 6.71
N ALA A 18 3.27 9.61 5.83
CA ALA A 18 3.43 8.71 4.70
C ALA A 18 3.69 7.26 5.15
N GLU A 19 4.57 7.06 6.14
CA GLU A 19 4.82 5.75 6.75
C GLU A 19 3.52 5.18 7.33
N GLN A 20 2.77 5.96 8.11
CA GLN A 20 1.51 5.51 8.71
C GLN A 20 0.47 5.09 7.67
N LEU A 21 0.34 5.85 6.56
CA LEU A 21 -0.65 5.58 5.53
C LEU A 21 -0.27 4.38 4.63
N LEU A 22 1.02 4.19 4.34
CA LEU A 22 1.49 3.13 3.45
C LEU A 22 1.77 1.80 4.17
N ARG A 23 1.99 1.83 5.49
CA ARG A 23 2.36 0.64 6.27
C ARG A 23 1.37 -0.52 6.18
N PRO A 24 0.04 -0.30 6.21
CA PRO A 24 -0.90 -1.40 6.04
C PRO A 24 -0.78 -2.10 4.68
N ASP A 25 -0.42 -1.37 3.62
CA ASP A 25 -0.25 -1.96 2.29
C ASP A 25 1.12 -2.63 2.10
N LEU A 26 2.09 -2.30 2.97
CA LEU A 26 3.33 -3.06 3.11
C LEU A 26 3.11 -4.37 3.86
N GLU A 27 2.36 -4.32 4.97
CA GLU A 27 2.03 -5.50 5.78
C GLU A 27 1.16 -6.51 5.01
N SER A 28 0.34 -6.03 4.07
CA SER A 28 -0.43 -6.89 3.15
C SER A 28 0.39 -7.53 2.03
N GLY A 29 1.66 -7.12 1.88
CA GLY A 29 2.52 -7.54 0.78
C GLY A 29 2.13 -6.97 -0.58
N LEU A 30 1.22 -5.99 -0.64
CA LEU A 30 0.89 -5.28 -1.89
C LEU A 30 2.05 -4.38 -2.31
N LEU A 31 2.71 -3.74 -1.34
CA LEU A 31 3.87 -2.88 -1.55
C LEU A 31 5.17 -3.57 -1.12
N SER A 32 6.18 -3.58 -2.01
CA SER A 32 7.53 -4.05 -1.67
C SER A 32 8.18 -3.17 -0.59
N GLN A 33 9.02 -3.76 0.27
CA GLN A 33 9.82 -3.02 1.25
C GLN A 33 10.70 -1.95 0.56
N HIS A 34 11.20 -2.25 -0.65
CA HIS A 34 11.99 -1.31 -1.45
C HIS A 34 11.15 -0.08 -1.84
N ASP A 35 10.02 -0.33 -2.50
CA ASP A 35 9.08 0.70 -2.97
C ASP A 35 8.53 1.54 -1.82
N PHE A 36 8.25 0.92 -0.67
CA PHE A 36 7.85 1.63 0.54
C PHE A 36 8.91 2.64 1.00
N SER A 37 10.17 2.22 1.09
CA SER A 37 11.26 3.11 1.52
C SER A 37 11.47 4.28 0.56
N LEU A 38 11.36 4.03 -0.76
CA LEU A 38 11.42 5.06 -1.79
C LEU A 38 10.24 6.02 -1.70
N ALA A 39 9.02 5.50 -1.55
CA ALA A 39 7.81 6.32 -1.46
C ALA A 39 7.82 7.22 -0.22
N VAL A 40 8.20 6.67 0.94
CA VAL A 40 8.31 7.42 2.20
C VAL A 40 9.35 8.54 2.11
N ALA A 41 10.47 8.32 1.43
CA ALA A 41 11.49 9.33 1.22
C ALA A 41 11.05 10.38 0.16
N PHE A 42 10.36 9.94 -0.89
CA PHE A 42 9.99 10.78 -2.01
C PHE A 42 8.75 11.64 -1.72
N LEU A 43 7.64 11.06 -1.26
CA LEU A 43 6.32 11.69 -1.17
C LEU A 43 6.31 13.02 -0.42
N PRO A 44 6.82 13.14 0.84
CA PRO A 44 6.90 14.41 1.56
C PRO A 44 8.09 15.29 1.12
N GLY A 45 8.71 14.98 -0.02
CA GLY A 45 9.97 15.56 -0.45
C GLY A 45 9.89 17.02 -0.89
N TYR A 46 11.06 17.66 -0.92
CA TYR A 46 11.24 19.05 -1.32
C TYR A 46 10.77 19.37 -2.74
N HIS A 47 10.61 18.36 -3.60
CA HIS A 47 10.25 18.54 -4.99
C HIS A 47 8.92 19.32 -5.17
N ARG A 48 8.01 19.27 -4.19
CA ARG A 48 6.74 20.01 -4.16
C ARG A 48 6.93 21.52 -4.21
N TYR A 49 8.03 22.01 -3.64
CA TYR A 49 8.33 23.44 -3.57
C TYR A 49 9.11 23.95 -4.78
N LEU A 50 9.63 23.06 -5.64
CA LEU A 50 10.50 23.43 -6.76
C LEU A 50 9.89 24.51 -7.68
N PRO A 51 8.60 24.47 -8.05
CA PRO A 51 8.00 25.54 -8.86
C PRO A 51 8.12 26.91 -8.18
N TYR A 52 7.77 26.99 -6.89
CA TYR A 52 7.81 28.25 -6.13
C TYR A 52 9.22 28.78 -5.94
N LEU A 53 10.18 27.88 -5.66
CA LEU A 53 11.58 28.25 -5.49
C LEU A 53 12.18 28.77 -6.78
N HIS A 54 11.88 28.14 -7.93
CA HIS A 54 12.35 28.64 -9.22
C HIS A 54 11.67 29.97 -9.58
N THR A 55 10.37 30.13 -9.31
CA THR A 55 9.69 31.42 -9.49
C THR A 55 10.36 32.52 -8.67
N ALA A 56 10.63 32.27 -7.39
CA ALA A 56 11.26 33.23 -6.50
C ALA A 56 12.72 33.53 -6.91
N LEU A 57 13.48 32.51 -7.30
CA LEU A 57 14.87 32.64 -7.74
C LEU A 57 14.96 33.47 -9.03
N TRP A 58 14.20 33.11 -10.07
CA TRP A 58 14.23 33.80 -11.36
C TRP A 58 13.71 35.23 -11.25
N GLY A 59 12.58 35.42 -10.57
CA GLY A 59 12.04 36.77 -10.30
C GLY A 59 12.99 37.63 -9.48
N GLY A 60 13.63 37.04 -8.46
CA GLY A 60 14.62 37.71 -7.62
C GLY A 60 15.88 38.12 -8.37
N ILE A 61 16.45 37.22 -9.20
CA ILE A 61 17.63 37.50 -10.02
C ILE A 61 17.35 38.66 -10.99
N VAL A 62 16.22 38.62 -11.71
CA VAL A 62 15.86 39.69 -12.66
C VAL A 62 15.54 40.99 -11.93
N GLY A 63 14.82 40.94 -10.82
CA GLY A 63 14.54 42.13 -10.00
C GLY A 63 15.82 42.79 -9.48
N LEU A 64 16.77 41.99 -8.98
CA LEU A 64 18.07 42.47 -8.52
C LEU A 64 18.89 43.06 -9.67
N ALA A 65 18.89 42.43 -10.84
CA ALA A 65 19.57 42.95 -12.02
C ALA A 65 18.97 44.30 -12.47
N LEU A 66 17.64 44.42 -12.54
CA LEU A 66 16.97 45.68 -12.89
C LEU A 66 17.27 46.79 -11.86
N SER A 67 17.30 46.45 -10.57
CA SER A 67 17.66 47.38 -9.50
C SER A 67 19.12 47.85 -9.60
N ARG A 68 20.04 46.93 -9.88
CA ARG A 68 21.49 47.21 -9.89
C ARG A 68 21.97 47.94 -11.14
N PHE A 69 21.40 47.64 -12.30
CA PHE A 69 21.83 48.20 -13.59
C PHE A 69 20.94 49.35 -14.08
N LYS A 70 19.75 49.53 -13.49
CA LYS A 70 18.76 50.57 -13.86
C LYS A 70 18.58 50.73 -15.39
N PRO A 71 18.34 49.64 -16.14
CA PRO A 71 18.16 49.75 -17.57
C PRO A 71 16.94 50.63 -17.88
N ARG A 72 17.01 51.41 -18.97
CA ARG A 72 15.90 52.25 -19.46
C ARG A 72 14.83 51.39 -20.14
N VAL A 73 14.19 50.51 -19.38
CA VAL A 73 13.06 49.69 -19.86
C VAL A 73 11.75 50.35 -19.46
N ARG A 74 10.80 50.39 -20.41
CA ARG A 74 9.50 51.04 -20.23
C ARG A 74 8.61 50.34 -19.18
N TYR A 75 8.84 49.04 -18.96
CA TYR A 75 8.03 48.20 -18.08
C TYR A 75 8.90 47.19 -17.30
N PRO A 76 9.63 47.61 -16.25
CA PRO A 76 10.50 46.70 -15.50
C PRO A 76 9.72 45.61 -14.75
N THR A 77 8.51 45.93 -14.26
CA THR A 77 7.66 44.98 -13.52
C THR A 77 7.15 43.84 -14.40
N THR A 78 6.83 44.09 -15.67
CA THR A 78 6.38 43.04 -16.59
C THR A 78 7.51 42.09 -16.93
N ILE A 79 8.75 42.57 -17.07
CA ILE A 79 9.93 41.74 -17.30
C ILE A 79 10.16 40.78 -16.12
N VAL A 80 10.06 41.28 -14.87
CA VAL A 80 10.14 40.44 -13.67
C VAL A 80 9.01 39.40 -13.65
N GLY A 81 7.78 39.82 -13.95
CA GLY A 81 6.62 38.93 -14.00
C GLY A 81 6.78 37.81 -15.03
N VAL A 82 7.19 38.13 -16.26
CA VAL A 82 7.45 37.15 -17.32
C VAL A 82 8.58 36.20 -16.93
N SER A 83 9.67 36.71 -16.35
CA SER A 83 10.77 35.88 -15.87
C SER A 83 10.33 34.92 -14.75
N ALA A 84 9.51 35.38 -13.81
CA ALA A 84 8.96 34.55 -12.74
C ALA A 84 8.05 33.43 -13.30
N LEU A 85 7.25 33.72 -14.33
CA LEU A 85 6.44 32.72 -15.03
C LEU A 85 7.31 31.69 -15.78
N SER A 86 8.38 32.14 -16.44
CA SER A 86 9.36 31.22 -17.06
C SER A 86 10.03 30.32 -16.02
N GLY A 87 10.42 30.88 -14.88
CA GLY A 87 10.96 30.14 -13.73
C GLY A 87 9.99 29.09 -13.21
N TYR A 88 8.70 29.43 -13.10
CA TYR A 88 7.66 28.47 -12.71
C TYR A 88 7.57 27.28 -13.68
N GLY A 89 7.59 27.56 -15.00
CA GLY A 89 7.59 26.52 -16.03
C GLY A 89 8.79 25.58 -15.92
N PHE A 90 9.98 26.13 -15.68
CA PHE A 90 11.19 25.33 -15.46
C PHE A 90 11.10 24.48 -14.19
N GLY A 91 10.53 25.04 -13.11
CA GLY A 91 10.28 24.31 -11.88
C GLY A 91 9.29 23.15 -12.04
N LEU A 92 8.23 23.33 -12.85
CA LEU A 92 7.32 22.25 -13.23
C LEU A 92 8.04 21.14 -14.02
N PHE A 93 8.89 21.50 -14.99
CA PHE A 93 9.67 20.53 -15.72
C PHE A 93 10.56 19.67 -14.80
N HIS A 94 11.26 20.31 -13.86
CA HIS A 94 12.04 19.60 -12.84
C HIS A 94 11.17 18.72 -11.94
N TYR A 95 10.00 19.22 -11.50
CA TYR A 95 9.03 18.46 -10.73
C TYR A 95 8.62 17.17 -11.46
N PHE A 96 8.24 17.26 -12.74
CA PHE A 96 7.87 16.10 -13.55
C PHE A 96 9.04 15.15 -13.78
N ARG A 97 10.25 15.68 -14.00
CA ARG A 97 11.46 14.86 -14.15
C ARG A 97 11.74 14.03 -12.89
N GLN A 98 11.56 14.60 -11.71
CA GLN A 98 11.75 13.89 -10.44
C GLN A 98 10.68 12.81 -10.24
N HIS A 99 9.42 13.09 -10.55
CA HIS A 99 8.35 12.09 -10.51
C HIS A 99 8.59 10.94 -11.49
N ARG A 100 9.06 11.25 -12.71
CA ARG A 100 9.41 10.23 -13.69
C ARG A 100 10.57 9.36 -13.21
N LYS A 101 11.59 9.97 -12.60
CA LYS A 101 12.72 9.22 -12.02
C LYS A 101 12.27 8.33 -10.88
N PHE A 102 11.43 8.84 -9.98
CA PHE A 102 10.84 8.04 -8.90
C PHE A 102 10.04 6.86 -9.44
N ALA A 103 9.13 7.11 -10.40
CA ALA A 103 8.38 6.04 -11.04
C ALA A 103 9.30 5.00 -11.69
N GLN A 104 10.42 5.43 -12.28
CA GLN A 104 11.41 4.51 -12.85
C GLN A 104 12.17 3.67 -11.83
N GLN A 105 12.25 4.11 -10.59
CA GLN A 105 12.92 3.38 -9.50
C GLN A 105 12.01 2.41 -8.77
N LEU A 106 10.69 2.50 -8.95
CA LEU A 106 9.75 1.54 -8.38
C LEU A 106 9.86 0.18 -9.08
N ASP A 107 9.90 -0.89 -8.29
CA ASP A 107 9.88 -2.27 -8.78
C ASP A 107 8.54 -2.58 -9.44
N ASP A 108 7.42 -2.23 -8.77
CA ASP A 108 6.08 -2.39 -9.33
C ASP A 108 5.26 -1.09 -9.28
N ARG A 109 5.33 -0.34 -10.39
CA ARG A 109 4.58 0.91 -10.56
C ARG A 109 3.07 0.71 -10.45
N GLN A 110 2.54 -0.41 -10.93
CA GLN A 110 1.10 -0.65 -10.94
C GLN A 110 0.61 -0.94 -9.53
N ALA A 111 1.37 -1.74 -8.77
CA ALA A 111 1.07 -2.00 -7.37
C ALA A 111 1.08 -0.70 -6.56
N PHE A 112 2.05 0.18 -6.79
CA PHE A 112 2.11 1.48 -6.13
C PHE A 112 0.89 2.38 -6.42
N LEU A 113 0.36 2.36 -7.64
CA LEU A 113 -0.86 3.13 -7.98
C LEU A 113 -2.09 2.60 -7.22
N LEU A 114 -2.23 1.29 -7.09
CA LEU A 114 -3.30 0.69 -6.27
C LEU A 114 -3.17 1.04 -4.80
N VAL A 115 -1.93 1.07 -4.27
CA VAL A 115 -1.66 1.52 -2.90
C VAL A 115 -2.14 2.96 -2.69
N LEU A 116 -1.85 3.86 -3.63
CA LEU A 116 -2.32 5.25 -3.54
C LEU A 116 -3.85 5.36 -3.58
N GLU A 117 -4.51 4.51 -4.36
CA GLU A 117 -5.98 4.42 -4.40
C GLU A 117 -6.54 3.90 -3.07
N ASN A 118 -5.93 2.85 -2.48
CA ASN A 118 -6.29 2.36 -1.15
C ASN A 118 -6.13 3.45 -0.09
N VAL A 119 -5.03 4.20 -0.13
CA VAL A 119 -4.80 5.34 0.77
C VAL A 119 -5.90 6.40 0.58
N ASN A 120 -6.27 6.71 -0.66
CA ASN A 120 -7.34 7.66 -0.97
C ASN A 120 -8.69 7.21 -0.39
N LYS A 121 -9.04 5.93 -0.56
CA LYS A 121 -10.24 5.31 0.02
C LYS A 121 -10.21 5.36 1.55
N ARG A 122 -9.08 5.02 2.19
CA ARG A 122 -8.89 5.10 3.66
C ARG A 122 -9.02 6.52 4.21
N LEU A 123 -8.70 7.54 3.41
CA LEU A 123 -8.90 8.95 3.76
C LEU A 123 -10.36 9.41 3.59
N GLY A 124 -11.26 8.53 3.15
CA GLY A 124 -12.69 8.82 2.99
C GLY A 124 -13.05 9.53 1.68
N ASN A 125 -12.12 9.62 0.74
CA ASN A 125 -12.42 10.22 -0.57
C ASN A 125 -13.13 9.17 -1.45
N GLN A 126 -14.33 9.51 -1.92
CA GLN A 126 -15.12 8.64 -2.80
C GLN A 126 -14.72 8.74 -4.28
N GLY A 127 -13.95 9.77 -4.65
CA GLY A 127 -13.50 9.94 -6.03
C GLY A 127 -12.26 9.10 -6.29
N SER A 128 -12.29 8.27 -7.34
CA SER A 128 -11.11 7.52 -7.76
C SER A 128 -10.04 8.49 -8.28
N LEU A 129 -8.78 8.30 -7.86
CA LEU A 129 -7.67 9.14 -8.35
C LEU A 129 -7.36 8.84 -9.81
N PHE A 130 -7.63 7.60 -10.22
CA PHE A 130 -7.37 7.06 -11.54
C PHE A 130 -8.66 6.58 -12.21
N PRO A 131 -8.71 6.51 -13.55
CA PRO A 131 -9.87 5.97 -14.27
C PRO A 131 -10.12 4.49 -13.91
N LYS A 132 -11.35 4.14 -13.51
CA LYS A 132 -11.74 2.79 -13.02
C LYS A 132 -11.35 1.62 -13.94
N LEU A 133 -11.39 1.82 -15.26
CA LEU A 133 -11.06 0.79 -16.26
C LEU A 133 -9.62 0.28 -16.15
N GLU A 134 -8.73 1.04 -15.53
CA GLU A 134 -7.32 0.67 -15.37
C GLU A 134 -7.10 -0.13 -14.07
N GLU A 135 -7.90 0.10 -13.03
CA GLU A 135 -7.75 -0.52 -11.70
C GLU A 135 -7.87 -2.05 -11.76
N GLN A 136 -8.93 -2.56 -12.38
CA GLN A 136 -9.17 -4.01 -12.49
C GLN A 136 -8.07 -4.72 -13.29
N LYS A 137 -7.64 -4.13 -14.41
CA LYS A 137 -6.58 -4.70 -15.25
C LYS A 137 -5.22 -4.69 -14.56
N MET A 138 -4.90 -3.61 -13.85
CA MET A 138 -3.67 -3.53 -13.06
C MET A 138 -3.68 -4.60 -11.96
N PHE A 139 -4.78 -4.72 -11.23
CA PHE A 139 -4.93 -5.71 -10.18
C PHE A 139 -4.77 -7.14 -10.69
N GLU A 140 -5.45 -7.51 -11.78
CA GLU A 140 -5.32 -8.82 -12.41
C GLU A 140 -3.88 -9.11 -12.85
N THR A 141 -3.20 -8.11 -13.41
CA THR A 141 -1.80 -8.23 -13.84
C THR A 141 -0.86 -8.46 -12.65
N ILE A 142 -1.08 -7.75 -11.54
CA ILE A 142 -0.29 -7.88 -10.31
C ILE A 142 -0.53 -9.23 -9.64
N MET A 143 -1.80 -9.63 -9.50
CA MET A 143 -2.19 -10.93 -8.96
C MET A 143 -1.55 -12.07 -9.76
N LYS A 144 -1.63 -12.01 -11.09
CA LYS A 144 -1.01 -13.00 -11.97
C LYS A 144 0.51 -13.04 -11.80
N ARG A 145 1.19 -11.89 -11.80
CA ARG A 145 2.64 -11.81 -11.63
C ARG A 145 3.09 -12.34 -10.26
N LYS A 146 2.38 -11.99 -9.19
CA LYS A 146 2.71 -12.49 -7.84
C LYS A 146 2.46 -13.99 -7.70
N GLN A 147 1.37 -14.49 -8.29
CA GLN A 147 1.11 -15.93 -8.36
C GLN A 147 2.19 -16.69 -9.13
N GLU A 148 2.67 -16.14 -10.25
CA GLU A 148 3.79 -16.69 -11.03
C GLU A 148 5.11 -16.69 -10.25
N ASN A 149 5.34 -15.66 -9.43
CA ASN A 149 6.53 -15.56 -8.57
C ASN A 149 6.43 -16.40 -7.28
N GLY A 150 5.31 -17.08 -7.03
CA GLY A 150 5.09 -17.87 -5.82
C GLY A 150 4.82 -17.05 -4.56
N GLU A 151 4.66 -15.72 -4.69
CA GLU A 151 4.20 -14.85 -3.60
C GLU A 151 2.69 -15.00 -3.45
N VAL A 152 2.26 -15.65 -2.38
CA VAL A 152 0.84 -15.74 -2.03
C VAL A 152 0.46 -14.45 -1.30
N LEU A 153 -0.28 -13.57 -1.98
CA LEU A 153 -0.95 -12.45 -1.32
C LEU A 153 -1.91 -13.00 -0.27
N SER A 154 -1.89 -12.41 0.93
CA SER A 154 -2.86 -12.74 1.96
C SER A 154 -4.27 -12.48 1.41
N PRO A 155 -5.19 -13.46 1.45
CA PRO A 155 -6.56 -13.30 0.93
C PRO A 155 -7.37 -12.23 1.69
N ASP A 156 -6.85 -11.78 2.83
CA ASP A 156 -7.37 -10.69 3.67
C ASP A 156 -7.03 -9.28 3.17
N VAL A 157 -6.45 -9.13 1.97
CA VAL A 157 -6.56 -7.84 1.28
C VAL A 157 -8.03 -7.70 0.86
N GLU A 158 -8.87 -7.33 1.83
CA GLU A 158 -10.22 -6.83 1.62
C GLU A 158 -10.07 -5.55 0.78
N PHE A 159 -9.96 -5.76 -0.53
CA PHE A 159 -10.49 -4.78 -1.44
C PHE A 159 -11.94 -4.64 -1.01
N PHE A 160 -12.33 -3.43 -0.65
CA PHE A 160 -13.71 -3.02 -0.74
C PHE A 160 -13.89 -2.77 -2.24
N PRO A 161 -14.22 -3.77 -3.09
CA PRO A 161 -14.83 -3.40 -4.36
C PRO A 161 -16.01 -2.56 -3.94
N ASP A 162 -16.15 -1.38 -4.53
CA ASP A 162 -17.32 -0.53 -4.33
C ASP A 162 -18.54 -1.45 -4.47
N SER A 163 -19.08 -1.91 -3.35
CA SER A 163 -20.34 -2.63 -3.31
C SER A 163 -21.27 -1.62 -3.90
N ASP A 164 -21.74 -1.90 -5.11
CA ASP A 164 -22.48 -0.98 -5.96
C ASP A 164 -23.31 -0.06 -5.08
N SER A 165 -22.90 1.20 -5.07
CA SER A 165 -23.72 2.34 -4.69
C SER A 165 -24.88 2.43 -5.69
N THR A 166 -25.69 1.38 -5.71
CA THR A 166 -27.13 1.45 -5.89
C THR A 166 -27.63 2.14 -4.63
N THR A 167 -27.35 3.43 -4.55
CA THR A 167 -28.20 4.37 -3.84
C THR A 167 -29.54 4.36 -4.56
N ASP A 168 -30.30 3.29 -4.38
CA ASP A 168 -31.75 3.40 -4.38
C ASP A 168 -32.05 4.33 -3.22
N GLY A 169 -32.49 5.53 -3.59
CA GLY A 169 -32.83 6.59 -2.67
C GLY A 169 -33.91 6.11 -1.72
N VAL A 170 -33.53 5.75 -0.49
CA VAL A 170 -34.44 5.90 0.64
C VAL A 170 -34.50 7.40 0.90
N ALA A 171 -35.48 8.03 0.24
CA ALA A 171 -35.88 9.39 0.49
C ALA A 171 -36.14 9.56 1.99
N LEU A 172 -35.36 10.43 2.62
CA LEU A 172 -35.65 10.99 3.93
C LEU A 172 -36.95 11.80 3.83
N SER A 173 -38.08 11.16 4.14
CA SER A 173 -39.31 11.87 4.47
C SER A 173 -39.07 12.71 5.74
N PRO A 174 -39.38 14.01 5.72
CA PRO A 174 -39.28 14.84 6.91
C PRO A 174 -40.38 14.46 7.91
N ALA A 175 -40.01 14.53 9.18
CA ALA A 175 -40.79 14.18 10.35
C ALA A 175 -42.21 14.78 10.35
N ALA A 176 -43.20 13.90 10.62
CA ALA A 176 -44.52 14.28 11.10
C ALA A 176 -44.89 13.39 12.29
N TYR A 177 -44.92 14.03 13.47
CA TYR A 177 -45.79 13.84 14.63
C TYR A 177 -46.29 12.43 15.05
N MET A 178 -45.89 12.07 16.28
CA MET A 178 -46.66 11.44 17.38
C MET A 178 -47.73 10.38 17.04
N GLN A 179 -47.46 9.13 17.42
CA GLN A 179 -48.46 8.23 18.01
C GLN A 179 -47.80 7.19 18.96
N PRO A 180 -48.33 6.96 20.17
CA PRO A 180 -47.87 5.91 21.09
C PRO A 180 -48.82 4.67 21.02
N PRO A 181 -48.51 3.57 21.74
CA PRO A 181 -48.06 2.30 21.18
C PRO A 181 -49.20 1.27 21.01
N ARG A 182 -49.03 0.34 20.05
CA ARG A 182 -49.84 -0.88 19.96
C ARG A 182 -48.95 -2.10 20.14
N VAL A 183 -49.30 -2.91 21.13
CA VAL A 183 -48.64 -4.14 21.55
C VAL A 183 -49.02 -5.24 20.57
N GLU A 184 -48.06 -5.80 19.83
CA GLU A 184 -48.17 -7.14 19.24
C GLU A 184 -46.82 -7.86 19.33
N ASP A 185 -46.88 -9.05 19.92
CA ASP A 185 -45.79 -10.01 20.11
C ASP A 185 -45.28 -10.56 18.77
N GLY A 186 -43.96 -10.69 18.63
CA GLY A 186 -43.38 -11.41 17.49
C GLY A 186 -41.90 -11.15 17.25
N SER A 187 -41.04 -11.78 18.07
CA SER A 187 -39.58 -11.83 17.94
C SER A 187 -38.84 -10.50 18.04
N SER A 188 -38.41 -10.16 19.27
CA SER A 188 -37.42 -9.12 19.50
C SER A 188 -36.12 -9.47 18.76
N ALA A 189 -35.86 -8.77 17.66
CA ALA A 189 -34.53 -8.63 17.11
C ALA A 189 -33.67 -7.83 18.10
N ARG A 190 -33.20 -8.50 19.16
CA ARG A 190 -32.05 -8.00 19.90
C ARG A 190 -30.91 -7.86 18.89
N PRO A 191 -30.16 -6.75 18.86
CA PRO A 191 -28.98 -6.65 18.02
C PRO A 191 -28.09 -7.85 18.35
N LYS A 192 -27.91 -8.75 17.36
CA LYS A 192 -27.08 -9.95 17.50
C LYS A 192 -25.75 -9.50 18.10
N SER A 193 -25.38 -10.09 19.23
CA SER A 193 -24.10 -9.80 19.88
C SER A 193 -22.99 -9.97 18.85
N THR A 194 -21.97 -9.13 18.87
CA THR A 194 -20.79 -9.24 17.99
C THR A 194 -20.23 -10.67 18.00
N TRP A 195 -20.29 -11.34 19.16
CA TRP A 195 -19.88 -12.75 19.31
C TRP A 195 -20.80 -13.76 18.64
N GLU A 196 -22.08 -13.43 18.48
CA GLU A 196 -23.07 -14.26 17.81
C GLU A 196 -22.94 -14.12 16.29
N ALA A 197 -22.67 -12.91 15.79
CA ALA A 197 -22.30 -12.67 14.39
C ALA A 197 -21.00 -13.41 13.99
N ILE A 198 -19.97 -13.41 14.85
CA ILE A 198 -18.73 -14.16 14.62
C ILE A 198 -18.99 -15.68 14.60
N ARG A 199 -19.85 -16.19 15.50
CA ARG A 199 -20.21 -17.61 15.51
C ARG A 199 -20.98 -18.03 14.27
N GLU A 200 -21.92 -17.22 13.81
CA GLU A 200 -22.71 -17.48 12.60
C GLU A 200 -21.85 -17.40 11.33
N ALA A 201 -20.89 -16.46 11.27
CA ALA A 201 -19.91 -16.40 10.19
C ALA A 201 -18.97 -17.61 10.17
N ASN A 202 -18.50 -18.06 11.34
CA ASN A 202 -17.66 -19.26 11.43
C ASN A 202 -18.40 -20.55 11.09
N THR A 203 -19.69 -20.70 11.44
CA THR A 203 -20.47 -21.88 11.07
C THR A 203 -20.80 -21.89 9.58
N GLN A 204 -21.05 -20.74 8.95
CA GLN A 204 -21.21 -20.65 7.49
C GLN A 204 -19.92 -21.00 6.74
N ASN A 205 -18.74 -20.65 7.28
CA ASN A 205 -17.45 -20.99 6.68
C ASN A 205 -16.92 -22.39 7.05
N ALA A 206 -17.52 -23.10 8.00
CA ALA A 206 -17.07 -24.44 8.42
C ALA A 206 -17.13 -25.51 7.30
N GLY A 207 -17.90 -25.27 6.24
CA GLY A 207 -17.94 -26.14 5.04
C GLY A 207 -16.96 -25.76 3.93
N ARG A 208 -16.32 -24.59 4.01
CA ARG A 208 -15.31 -24.15 3.04
C ARG A 208 -13.94 -24.53 3.59
N HIS A 209 -13.15 -25.27 2.80
CA HIS A 209 -11.80 -25.68 3.19
C HIS A 209 -10.99 -24.47 3.67
N SER A 210 -10.70 -24.42 4.98
CA SER A 210 -9.92 -23.34 5.58
C SER A 210 -8.60 -23.18 4.84
N SER A 211 -8.14 -21.94 4.61
CA SER A 211 -6.85 -21.68 3.95
C SER A 211 -5.70 -22.39 4.68
N TRP A 212 -5.84 -22.59 6.00
CA TRP A 212 -4.94 -23.38 6.82
C TRP A 212 -4.92 -24.86 6.48
N ASP A 213 -6.07 -25.46 6.14
CA ASP A 213 -6.12 -26.86 5.70
C ASP A 213 -5.56 -27.04 4.30
N GLN A 214 -5.74 -26.05 3.41
CA GLN A 214 -5.09 -26.07 2.09
C GLN A 214 -3.57 -26.01 2.22
N LEU A 215 -3.06 -25.16 3.12
CA LEU A 215 -1.62 -25.09 3.41
C LEU A 215 -1.09 -26.41 3.97
N ARG A 216 -1.82 -27.03 4.90
CA ARG A 216 -1.46 -28.33 5.49
C ARG A 216 -1.47 -29.45 4.46
N GLN A 217 -2.50 -29.53 3.60
CA GLN A 217 -2.57 -30.47 2.49
C GLN A 217 -1.42 -30.28 1.49
N ARG A 218 -1.06 -29.03 1.19
CA ARG A 218 0.06 -28.75 0.28
C ARG A 218 1.39 -29.24 0.87
N HIS A 219 1.58 -29.04 2.17
CA HIS A 219 2.75 -29.52 2.90
C HIS A 219 2.81 -31.05 2.98
N GLU A 220 1.68 -31.72 3.18
CA GLU A 220 1.60 -33.19 3.13
C GLU A 220 1.90 -33.74 1.73
N ARG A 221 1.34 -33.13 0.67
CA ARG A 221 1.61 -33.55 -0.72
C ARG A 221 3.08 -33.39 -1.10
N GLN A 222 3.73 -32.32 -0.66
CA GLN A 222 5.17 -32.13 -0.86
C GLN A 222 5.99 -33.21 -0.14
N ARG A 223 5.68 -33.49 1.13
CA ARG A 223 6.37 -34.55 1.89
C ARG A 223 6.21 -35.95 1.28
N VAL A 224 5.01 -36.30 0.81
CA VAL A 224 4.75 -37.61 0.19
C VAL A 224 5.48 -37.75 -1.14
N SER A 225 5.57 -36.67 -1.92
CA SER A 225 6.31 -36.68 -3.20
C SER A 225 7.81 -36.85 -3.00
N GLU A 226 8.35 -36.32 -1.90
CA GLU A 226 9.77 -36.39 -1.56
C GLU A 226 10.15 -37.74 -0.93
N SER A 227 9.28 -38.33 -0.10
CA SER A 227 9.51 -39.65 0.51
C SER A 227 9.24 -40.83 -0.44
N GLY A 228 8.54 -40.61 -1.57
CA GLY A 228 8.21 -41.64 -2.55
C GLY A 228 9.32 -41.95 -3.57
N ARG A 229 10.39 -41.14 -3.64
CA ARG A 229 11.57 -41.42 -4.47
C ARG A 229 12.67 -42.00 -3.59
N VAL A 230 12.56 -43.29 -3.29
CA VAL A 230 13.70 -44.12 -2.90
C VAL A 230 14.27 -44.73 -4.18
N PRO A 231 15.33 -44.17 -4.80
CA PRO A 231 16.15 -44.95 -5.70
C PRO A 231 16.88 -45.99 -4.85
N VAL A 232 16.53 -47.26 -5.05
CA VAL A 232 17.39 -48.39 -4.67
C VAL A 232 18.62 -48.30 -5.58
N GLN A 233 19.61 -47.52 -5.18
CA GLN A 233 20.96 -47.60 -5.72
C GLN A 233 21.92 -47.74 -4.55
N GLN A 234 22.09 -49.00 -4.21
CA GLN A 234 23.30 -49.59 -3.67
C GLN A 234 24.48 -49.10 -4.50
N ASP A 235 25.27 -48.17 -3.96
CA ASP A 235 26.70 -48.10 -4.27
C ASP A 235 27.48 -47.46 -3.12
N THR A 236 28.45 -48.25 -2.68
CA THR A 236 29.48 -47.99 -1.68
C THR A 236 30.46 -46.92 -2.15
N ASN A 237 31.01 -46.16 -1.20
CA ASN A 237 32.14 -45.22 -1.32
C ASN A 237 31.85 -43.82 -1.88
N SER A 238 31.50 -42.90 -0.97
CA SER A 238 32.21 -41.63 -0.82
C SER A 238 31.70 -40.89 0.42
N SER A 239 32.53 -40.82 1.45
CA SER A 239 32.36 -40.00 2.66
C SER A 239 32.56 -38.52 2.31
N SER A 240 31.50 -37.87 1.81
CA SER A 240 31.34 -36.43 1.94
C SER A 240 30.07 -36.22 2.77
N GLU A 241 30.32 -35.87 4.02
CA GLU A 241 29.37 -35.48 5.06
C GLU A 241 28.47 -34.35 4.56
N ILE A 242 27.37 -34.71 3.90
CA ILE A 242 26.24 -33.83 3.68
C ILE A 242 25.53 -33.78 5.03
N GLU A 243 26.03 -32.92 5.92
CA GLU A 243 25.33 -32.54 7.14
C GLU A 243 23.95 -32.03 6.75
N ASP A 244 22.92 -32.80 7.09
CA ASP A 244 21.53 -32.44 6.89
C ASP A 244 21.32 -31.04 7.52
N PRO A 245 20.94 -30.00 6.76
CA PRO A 245 20.78 -28.64 7.28
C PRO A 245 19.81 -28.58 8.48
N ARG A 246 18.95 -29.60 8.59
CA ARG A 246 18.05 -29.79 9.73
C ARG A 246 18.76 -30.20 11.01
N ALA A 247 19.77 -31.07 10.93
CA ALA A 247 20.58 -31.47 12.08
C ALA A 247 21.40 -30.29 12.61
N LYS A 248 21.92 -29.45 11.72
CA LYS A 248 22.65 -28.23 12.10
C LYS A 248 21.76 -27.20 12.79
N ALA A 249 20.57 -26.95 12.26
CA ALA A 249 19.60 -26.04 12.88
C ALA A 249 19.15 -26.53 14.28
N GLN A 250 19.05 -27.85 14.46
CA GLN A 250 18.69 -28.44 15.74
C GLN A 250 19.80 -28.30 16.78
N ALA A 251 21.06 -28.51 16.37
CA ALA A 251 22.22 -28.30 17.23
C ALA A 251 22.37 -26.83 17.67
N GLU A 252 22.11 -25.87 16.78
CA GLU A 252 22.12 -24.44 17.12
C GLU A 252 21.03 -24.08 18.14
N PHE A 253 19.83 -24.66 18.00
CA PHE A 253 18.74 -24.42 18.94
C PHE A 253 19.04 -24.99 20.34
N ASP A 254 19.59 -26.21 20.39
CA ASP A 254 20.00 -26.83 21.65
C ASP A 254 21.12 -26.04 22.34
N ALA A 255 22.08 -25.52 21.57
CA ALA A 255 23.16 -24.68 22.09
C ALA A 255 22.65 -23.38 22.72
N ILE A 256 21.62 -22.75 22.15
CA ILE A 256 21.00 -21.53 22.70
C ILE A 256 20.29 -21.85 24.03
N LEU A 257 19.53 -22.95 24.09
CA LEU A 257 18.85 -23.37 25.32
C LEU A 257 19.83 -23.73 26.44
N GLU A 258 20.96 -24.34 26.08
CA GLU A 258 21.99 -24.69 27.07
C GLU A 258 22.72 -23.45 27.59
N ALA A 259 22.95 -22.44 26.74
CA ALA A 259 23.46 -21.14 27.15
C ALA A 259 22.51 -20.42 28.12
N GLU A 260 21.20 -20.46 27.87
CA GLU A 260 20.19 -19.87 28.76
C GLU A 260 20.14 -20.58 30.12
N ARG A 261 20.17 -21.93 30.13
CA ARG A 261 20.23 -22.70 31.39
C ARG A 261 21.50 -22.43 32.19
N LYS A 262 22.63 -22.21 31.51
CA LYS A 262 23.91 -21.89 32.16
C LYS A 262 23.89 -20.47 32.74
N ALA A 263 23.28 -19.52 32.04
CA ALA A 263 23.10 -18.15 32.54
C ALA A 263 22.15 -18.07 33.75
N ALA A 264 21.14 -18.94 33.83
CA ALA A 264 20.21 -18.97 34.96
C ALA A 264 20.78 -19.62 36.24
N ARG A 265 21.93 -20.30 36.17
CA ARG A 265 22.57 -21.01 37.30
C ARG A 265 23.83 -20.33 37.83
N GLY A 266 24.33 -19.28 37.17
CA GLY A 266 25.46 -18.45 37.62
C GLY A 266 24.97 -17.13 38.19
#